data_AF-A0AAV5XHT9-F1
#
_entry.id   AF-A0AAV5XHT9-F1
#
_cell.length_a   1.000
_cell.length_b   1.000
_cell.length_c   1.000
_cell.angle_alpha   90.00
_cell.angle_beta   90.00
_cell.angle_gamma   90.00
#
_symmetry.space_group_name_H-M   'P 1'
#
loop_
_entity.id
_entity.type
_entity.pdbx_description
1 polymer ?
#
loop_
_entity_poly.entity_id
_entity_poly.type
_entity_poly.pdbx_seq_one_letter_code
_entity_poly.pdbx_strand_id
1 'polypeptide(L)' 'MTKRERVLAALGGQPVDRVPLASWLHTFATENSADGLAAETLRLAKTFDWDFHAAATARDERSAV' A
#
# COMPACT_ATOMS: atom_id res chain seq x y z
N MET A 1 4.19 -16.99 8.97
CA MET A 1 4.63 -16.62 7.61
C MET A 1 5.03 -15.14 7.60
N THR A 2 6.00 -14.73 6.77
CA THR A 2 6.25 -13.30 6.51
C THR A 2 5.06 -12.68 5.78
N LYS A 3 4.89 -11.35 5.85
CA LYS A 3 3.81 -10.64 5.14
C LYS A 3 3.82 -10.96 3.63
N ARG A 4 5.01 -10.95 3.03
CA ARG A 4 5.19 -11.28 1.61
C ARG A 4 4.83 -12.73 1.29
N GLU A 5 5.28 -13.69 2.10
CA GLU A 5 4.90 -15.10 1.94
C GLU A 5 3.38 -15.29 2.00
N ARG A 6 2.72 -14.64 2.97
CA ARG A 6 1.26 -14.72 3.13
C ARG A 6 0.51 -14.24 1.90
N VAL A 7 0.90 -13.08 1.36
CA VAL A 7 0.27 -12.51 0.15
C VAL A 7 0.45 -13.44 -1.05
N LEU A 8 1.67 -13.93 -1.29
CA LEU A 8 1.94 -14.81 -2.42
C LEU A 8 1.24 -16.17 -2.30
N ALA A 9 1.19 -16.75 -1.09
CA ALA A 9 0.47 -17.98 -0.82
C ALA A 9 -1.05 -17.82 -1.07
N ALA A 10 -1.65 -16.74 -0.58
CA ALA A 10 -3.06 -16.44 -0.81
C ALA A 10 -3.40 -16.28 -2.30
N LEU A 11 -2.56 -15.54 -3.05
CA LEU A 11 -2.73 -15.38 -4.50
C LEU A 11 -2.58 -16.70 -5.25
N GLY A 12 -1.73 -17.61 -4.76
CA GLY A 12 -1.56 -18.96 -5.30
C GLY A 12 -2.58 -20.00 -4.81
N GLY A 13 -3.60 -19.58 -4.06
CA GLY A 13 -4.62 -20.48 -3.50
C GLY A 13 -4.09 -21.47 -2.45
N GLN A 14 -2.93 -21.19 -1.85
CA GLN A 14 -2.32 -22.03 -0.83
C GLN A 14 -2.87 -21.70 0.57
N PRO A 15 -2.81 -22.64 1.53
CA PRO A 15 -3.14 -22.35 2.91
C PRO A 15 -2.31 -21.19 3.48
N VAL A 16 -2.94 -20.33 4.28
CA VAL A 16 -2.31 -19.18 4.95
C VAL A 16 -2.57 -19.21 6.44
N ASP A 17 -1.66 -18.62 7.23
CA ASP A 17 -1.77 -18.53 8.69
C ASP A 17 -2.89 -17.56 9.14
N ARG A 18 -3.22 -16.56 8.31
CA ARG A 18 -4.42 -15.73 8.38
C ARG A 18 -4.72 -15.10 7.01
N VAL A 19 -5.94 -14.59 6.83
CA VAL A 19 -6.31 -13.83 5.63
C VAL A 19 -5.41 -12.57 5.53
N PRO A 20 -4.72 -12.32 4.40
CA PRO A 20 -3.95 -11.10 4.22
C PRO A 20 -4.86 -9.89 4.05
N LEU A 21 -4.47 -8.76 4.64
CA LEU A 21 -5.17 -7.48 4.52
C LEU A 21 -4.35 -6.50 3.71
N ALA A 22 -5.04 -5.78 2.82
CA ALA A 22 -4.46 -4.77 1.97
C ALA A 22 -5.35 -3.55 1.91
N SER A 23 -4.74 -2.41 1.60
CA SER A 23 -5.44 -1.16 1.40
C SER A 23 -5.09 -0.57 0.04
N TRP A 24 -6.11 0.04 -0.57
CA TRP A 24 -5.96 0.97 -1.66
C TRP A 24 -6.80 2.20 -1.31
N LEU A 25 -6.14 3.33 -1.06
CA LEU A 25 -6.77 4.57 -0.67
C LEU A 25 -5.96 5.76 -1.16
N HIS A 26 -6.59 6.92 -1.18
CA HIS A 26 -5.95 8.20 -1.48
C HIS A 26 -5.80 9.04 -0.21
N THR A 27 -4.64 9.64 -0.08
CA THR A 27 -4.30 10.65 0.94
C THR A 27 -4.02 11.99 0.27
N PHE A 28 -5.03 12.54 -0.41
CA PHE A 28 -4.90 13.74 -1.26
C PHE A 28 -4.25 14.96 -0.58
N ALA A 29 -4.26 15.05 0.75
CA ALA A 29 -3.58 16.12 1.47
C ALA A 29 -2.04 15.99 1.45
N THR A 30 -1.51 14.78 1.27
CA THR A 30 -0.10 14.44 1.50
C THR A 30 0.59 13.77 0.31
N GLU A 31 -0.15 13.17 -0.64
CA GLU A 31 0.42 12.38 -1.75
C GLU A 31 0.61 13.15 -3.07
N ASN A 32 0.67 14.48 -3.04
CA ASN A 32 0.82 15.35 -4.23
C ASN A 32 2.26 15.43 -4.77
N SER A 33 3.09 14.44 -4.42
CA SER A 33 4.45 14.27 -4.94
C SER A 33 4.87 12.81 -4.76
N ALA A 34 5.88 12.37 -5.50
CA ALA A 34 6.42 11.02 -5.35
C ALA A 34 6.93 10.76 -3.93
N ASP A 35 7.64 11.72 -3.33
CA ASP A 35 8.15 11.61 -1.96
C ASP A 35 7.01 11.61 -0.93
N GLY A 36 6.01 12.47 -1.11
CA GLY A 36 4.82 12.53 -0.25
C GLY A 36 4.02 11.22 -0.27
N LEU A 37 3.80 10.66 -1.46
CA LEU A 37 3.17 9.36 -1.62
C LEU A 37 3.97 8.25 -0.92
N ALA A 38 5.29 8.20 -1.13
CA ALA A 38 6.14 7.17 -0.53
C ALA A 38 6.15 7.26 1.00
N ALA A 39 6.29 8.48 1.54
CA ALA A 39 6.29 8.73 2.98
C ALA A 39 4.95 8.34 3.62
N GLU A 40 3.82 8.72 3.00
CA GLU A 40 2.50 8.45 3.54
C GLU A 40 2.13 6.96 3.44
N THR A 41 2.50 6.32 2.31
CA THR A 41 2.37 4.87 2.15
C THR A 41 3.10 4.12 3.27
N LEU A 42 4.34 4.52 3.59
CA LEU A 42 5.13 3.90 4.65
C LEU A 42 4.52 4.16 6.04
N ARG A 43 4.01 5.37 6.28
CA ARG A 43 3.35 5.73 7.54
C ARG A 43 2.12 4.85 7.77
N LEU A 44 1.25 4.71 6.77
CA LEU A 44 0.03 3.90 6.85
C LEU A 44 0.34 2.41 7.01
N ALA A 45 1.31 1.89 6.24
CA ALA A 45 1.73 0.49 6.34
C ALA A 45 2.24 0.13 7.75
N LYS A 46 2.94 1.05 8.41
CA LYS A 46 3.38 0.88 9.81
C LYS A 46 2.25 1.04 10.82
N THR A 47 1.34 1.99 10.59
CA THR A 47 0.25 2.32 11.53
C THR A 47 -0.77 1.19 11.63
N PHE A 48 -1.11 0.59 10.50
CA PHE A 48 -2.17 -0.43 10.43
C PHE A 48 -1.65 -1.86 10.24
N ASP A 49 -0.32 -2.01 10.16
CA ASP A 49 0.36 -3.31 10.01
C ASP A 49 -0.15 -4.15 8.81
N TRP A 50 -0.60 -3.50 7.73
CA TRP A 50 -1.11 -4.18 6.53
C TRP A 50 -0.07 -5.10 5.89
N ASP A 51 -0.55 -6.14 5.19
CA ASP A 51 0.30 -7.16 4.56
C ASP A 51 0.92 -6.66 3.26
N PHE A 52 0.19 -5.84 2.49
CA PHE A 52 0.73 -5.06 1.39
C PHE A 52 -0.07 -3.77 1.16
N HIS A 53 0.53 -2.83 0.44
CA HIS A 53 -0.12 -1.59 0.03
C HIS A 53 -0.09 -1.49 -1.49
N ALA A 54 -1.25 -1.24 -2.12
CA ALA A 54 -1.28 -0.92 -3.54
C ALA A 54 -0.91 0.55 -3.71
N ALA A 55 0.17 0.84 -4.43
CA ALA A 55 0.57 2.22 -4.66
C ALA A 55 -0.53 2.96 -5.44
N ALA A 56 -1.02 4.06 -4.88
CA ALA A 56 -1.76 5.04 -5.64
C ALA A 56 -0.80 5.78 -6.60
N THR A 57 -1.31 6.35 -7.68
CA THR A 57 -0.50 7.23 -8.54
C THR A 57 -0.40 8.59 -7.87
N ALA A 58 0.83 9.06 -7.60
CA ALA A 58 1.04 10.42 -7.11
C ALA A 58 0.49 11.42 -8.12
N ARG A 59 -0.28 12.41 -7.65
CA ARG A 59 -0.69 13.54 -8.50
C ARG A 59 0.47 14.52 -8.56
N ASP A 60 1.01 14.76 -9.74
CA ASP A 60 1.88 15.91 -9.98
C ASP A 60 1.01 17.13 -10.33
N GLU A 61 1.01 18.14 -9.46
CA GLU A 61 0.28 19.38 -9.70
C GLU A 61 0.78 20.13 -10.95
N ARG A 62 1.97 19.80 -11.48
CA ARG A 62 2.47 20.33 -12.76
C ARG A 62 1.75 19.77 -14.00
N SER A 63 0.93 18.73 -13.86
CA SER A 63 0.13 18.17 -14.96
C SER A 63 -1.28 18.76 -15.06
N ALA A 64 -1.64 19.74 -14.22
CA ALA A 64 -2.89 20.47 -14.29
C ALA A 64 -2.74 21.76 -15.14
N VAL A 65 -2.45 21.60 -16.43
CA VAL A 65 -2.55 22.67 -17.45
C VAL A 65 -3.23 22.11 -18.69
#